data_AF-A0A7Z9K9C7-F1
#
_entry.id   AF-A0A7Z9K9C7-F1
#
_cell.length_a   1.000
_cell.length_b   1.000
_cell.length_c   1.000
_cell.angle_alpha   90.00
_cell.angle_beta   90.00
_cell.angle_gamma   90.00
#
_symmetry.space_group_name_H-M   'P 1'
#
loop_
_entity.id
_entity.type
_entity.pdbx_description
1 polymer ?
#
loop_
_entity_poly.entity_id
_entity_poly.type
_entity_poly.pdbx_seq_one_letter_code
_entity_poly.pdbx_strand_id
1 'polypeptide(L)'
;MSNSVKTVHTREKSRENEGMVKKGTSTLEEAEILRMFPSFVWKTQLKQDIIKRVSQDVVSALELLRQAKPGLESSLSWQSDHDLYQSERFGQLRSSIQEAVTKVFEFLKIADTPFVMTGLWANMNAPGSSHKMHNHPNNVLSGVYYAQTGKGADTINFHDPRPQKDVIKPP
;
A
#
# COMPACT_ATOMS: atom_id res chain seq x y z
N MET A 1 53.69 -33.66 31.02
CA MET A 1 52.89 -32.50 31.46
C MET A 1 51.47 -32.72 30.94
N SER A 2 50.62 -33.55 31.56
CA SER A 2 49.98 -33.53 32.90
C SER A 2 48.68 -32.73 32.95
N ASN A 3 47.70 -33.36 33.60
CA ASN A 3 46.40 -32.93 34.13
C ASN A 3 45.24 -33.08 33.12
N SER A 4 44.33 -34.07 33.23
CA SER A 4 43.50 -34.59 34.34
C SER A 4 42.36 -33.65 34.79
N VAL A 5 41.33 -34.29 35.37
CA VAL A 5 40.10 -33.80 36.04
C VAL A 5 38.93 -33.45 35.08
N LYS A 6 37.66 -33.88 35.24
CA LYS A 6 36.78 -34.20 36.40
C LYS A 6 35.73 -35.25 36.00
N THR A 7 35.49 -36.33 36.76
CA THR A 7 34.72 -36.50 38.02
C THR A 7 33.22 -36.75 37.81
N VAL A 8 32.77 -37.84 38.43
CA VAL A 8 31.45 -38.48 38.48
C VAL A 8 30.48 -37.76 39.45
N HIS A 9 29.19 -37.87 39.12
CA HIS A 9 27.94 -37.65 39.90
C HIS A 9 27.98 -36.94 41.26
N THR A 10 27.09 -35.95 41.44
CA THR A 10 26.10 -35.98 42.55
C THR A 10 24.83 -35.23 42.14
N ARG A 11 23.70 -35.76 42.60
CA ARG A 11 22.31 -35.40 42.32
C ARG A 11 21.83 -34.44 43.40
N GLU A 12 21.21 -33.30 43.04
CA GLU A 12 20.31 -32.60 43.97
C GLU A 12 19.14 -31.95 43.22
N LYS A 13 17.95 -32.16 43.78
CA LYS A 13 16.62 -31.81 43.26
C LYS A 13 16.23 -30.40 43.71
N SER A 14 15.69 -29.61 42.78
CA SER A 14 14.66 -28.59 43.05
C SER A 14 14.07 -28.19 41.68
N ARG A 15 12.95 -28.78 41.25
CA ARG A 15 11.58 -28.25 41.38
C ARG A 15 11.51 -26.73 41.15
N GLU A 16 11.31 -26.34 39.90
CA GLU A 16 10.43 -25.21 39.57
C GLU A 16 9.49 -25.65 38.44
N ASN A 17 8.20 -25.54 38.74
CA ASN A 17 7.08 -25.84 37.86
C ASN A 17 7.02 -24.78 36.76
N GLU A 18 7.63 -25.04 35.62
CA GLU A 18 7.14 -24.43 34.39
C GLU A 18 5.94 -25.26 33.94
N GLY A 19 4.76 -24.66 34.04
CA GLY A 19 3.51 -25.23 33.54
C GLY A 19 3.67 -25.54 32.06
N MET A 20 4.02 -26.79 31.76
CA MET A 20 3.83 -27.40 30.44
C MET A 20 2.36 -27.21 30.11
N VAL A 21 2.06 -26.20 29.30
CA VAL A 21 0.85 -26.18 28.49
C VAL A 21 0.93 -27.48 27.70
N LYS A 22 0.18 -28.50 28.16
CA LYS A 22 0.02 -29.74 27.41
C LYS A 22 -0.55 -29.32 26.08
N LYS A 23 0.29 -29.27 25.05
CA LYS A 23 -0.13 -29.07 23.67
C LYS A 23 -0.94 -30.32 23.35
N GLY A 24 -2.25 -30.22 23.54
CA GLY A 24 -3.17 -31.32 23.31
C GLY A 24 -2.91 -31.86 21.92
N THR A 25 -2.89 -33.18 21.79
CA THR A 25 -2.75 -33.85 20.50
C THR A 25 -3.81 -33.28 19.57
N SER A 26 -3.39 -32.66 18.46
CA SER A 26 -4.32 -32.07 17.50
C SER A 26 -5.29 -33.14 17.04
N THR A 27 -6.59 -32.84 17.11
CA THR A 27 -7.65 -33.70 16.57
C THR A 27 -7.92 -33.43 15.09
N LEU A 28 -7.25 -32.44 14.49
CA LEU A 28 -7.40 -32.07 13.09
C LEU A 28 -6.43 -32.87 12.23
N GLU A 29 -6.95 -33.48 11.17
CA GLU A 29 -6.15 -34.18 10.15
C GLU A 29 -5.48 -33.18 9.20
N GLU A 30 -6.24 -32.20 8.69
CA GLU A 30 -5.76 -31.09 7.86
C GLU A 30 -6.55 -29.81 8.19
N ALA A 31 -5.92 -28.65 7.98
CA ALA A 31 -6.56 -27.35 8.15
C ALA A 31 -6.16 -26.43 6.99
N GLU A 32 -7.16 -25.91 6.26
CA GLU A 32 -6.95 -25.01 5.11
C GLU A 32 -7.73 -23.70 5.31
N ILE A 33 -7.15 -22.59 4.85
CA ILE A 33 -7.83 -21.29 4.76
C ILE A 33 -8.32 -21.08 3.33
N LEU A 34 -9.63 -21.15 3.14
CA LEU A 34 -10.27 -20.81 1.87
C LEU A 34 -10.55 -19.30 1.80
N ARG A 35 -10.10 -18.66 0.71
CA ARG A 35 -10.31 -17.23 0.48
C ARG A 35 -11.55 -17.06 -0.40
N MET A 36 -12.62 -16.51 0.16
CA MET A 36 -13.87 -16.25 -0.56
C MET A 36 -14.08 -14.75 -0.74
N PHE A 37 -14.24 -14.32 -2.00
CA PHE A 37 -14.50 -12.93 -2.39
C PHE A 37 -13.52 -11.91 -1.79
N PRO A 38 -12.19 -12.14 -1.85
CA PRO A 38 -11.22 -11.22 -1.27
C PRO A 38 -11.20 -9.88 -2.02
N SER A 39 -11.02 -8.80 -1.27
CA SER A 39 -10.57 -7.52 -1.83
C SER A 39 -9.04 -7.50 -1.86
N PHE A 40 -8.46 -7.10 -2.99
CA PHE A 40 -7.00 -7.04 -3.15
C PHE A 40 -6.53 -5.59 -3.20
N VAL A 41 -5.42 -5.32 -2.50
CA VAL A 41 -4.67 -4.07 -2.61
C VAL A 41 -3.32 -4.40 -3.23
N TRP A 42 -3.00 -3.76 -4.34
CA TRP A 42 -1.72 -3.92 -5.00
C TRP A 42 -0.78 -2.75 -4.67
N LYS A 43 0.42 -3.06 -4.21
CA LYS A 43 1.47 -2.08 -3.87
C LYS A 43 2.74 -2.46 -4.63
N THR A 44 3.35 -1.48 -5.27
CA THR A 44 4.63 -1.64 -5.97
C THR A 44 5.53 -0.43 -5.71
N GLN A 45 6.81 -0.57 -6.07
CA GLN A 45 7.81 0.49 -6.00
C GLN A 45 8.50 0.60 -7.36
N LEU A 46 8.54 1.82 -7.91
CA LEU A 46 9.31 2.09 -9.12
C LEU A 46 10.82 1.97 -8.83
N LYS A 47 11.61 1.64 -9.85
CA LYS A 47 13.08 1.63 -9.73
C LYS A 47 13.61 3.04 -9.46
N GLN A 48 14.73 3.14 -8.74
CA GLN A 48 15.27 4.43 -8.28
C GLN A 48 15.60 5.41 -9.41
N ASP A 49 16.08 4.93 -10.54
CA ASP A 49 16.32 5.73 -11.74
C ASP A 49 15.02 6.28 -12.35
N ILE A 50 13.95 5.47 -12.35
CA ILE A 50 12.63 5.90 -12.81
C ILE A 50 12.02 6.91 -11.84
N ILE A 51 12.13 6.68 -10.52
CA ILE A 51 11.69 7.64 -9.50
C ILE A 51 12.35 9.00 -9.73
N LYS A 52 13.67 9.05 -9.91
CA LYS A 52 14.40 10.31 -10.13
C LYS A 52 13.85 11.09 -11.32
N ARG A 53 13.63 10.42 -12.46
CA ARG A 53 13.08 11.05 -13.67
C ARG A 53 11.64 11.52 -13.46
N VAL A 54 10.78 10.64 -12.97
CA VAL A 54 9.38 10.95 -12.67
C VAL A 54 9.27 12.11 -11.69
N SER A 55 10.03 12.11 -10.60
CA SER A 55 10.02 13.19 -9.62
C SER A 55 10.44 14.51 -10.25
N GLN A 56 11.50 14.53 -11.07
CA GLN A 56 11.94 15.74 -11.75
C GLN A 56 10.85 16.32 -12.65
N ASP A 57 10.24 15.50 -13.50
CA ASP A 57 9.23 15.96 -14.46
C ASP A 57 7.91 16.36 -13.78
N VAL A 58 7.42 15.52 -12.86
CA VAL A 58 6.16 15.73 -12.14
C VAL A 58 6.27 16.96 -11.25
N VAL A 59 7.27 17.04 -10.36
CA VAL A 59 7.37 18.17 -9.42
C VAL A 59 7.51 19.49 -10.17
N SER A 60 8.34 19.53 -11.22
CA SER A 60 8.49 20.74 -12.05
C SER A 60 7.18 21.14 -12.72
N ALA A 61 6.40 20.18 -13.24
CA ALA A 61 5.10 20.46 -13.85
C ALA A 61 4.09 20.99 -12.81
N LEU A 62 4.05 20.40 -11.61
CA LEU A 62 3.13 20.80 -10.56
C LEU A 62 3.42 22.19 -10.02
N GLU A 63 4.69 22.58 -9.89
CA GLU A 63 5.05 23.94 -9.48
C GLU A 63 4.59 24.99 -10.49
N LEU A 64 4.75 24.72 -11.79
CA LEU A 64 4.24 25.61 -12.84
C LEU A 64 2.71 25.72 -12.82
N LEU A 65 2.00 24.59 -12.66
CA LEU A 65 0.54 24.58 -12.56
C LEU A 65 0.02 25.34 -11.33
N ARG A 66 0.74 25.24 -10.20
CA ARG A 66 0.42 25.98 -8.97
C ARG A 66 0.55 27.48 -9.17
N GLN A 67 1.66 27.91 -9.76
CA GLN A 67 1.95 29.32 -10.03
C GLN A 67 0.94 29.92 -11.03
N ALA A 68 0.47 29.13 -11.99
CA ALA A 68 -0.52 29.55 -12.99
C ALA A 68 -1.94 29.72 -12.44
N LYS A 69 -2.25 29.16 -11.25
CA LYS A 69 -3.53 29.35 -10.54
C LYS A 69 -3.33 30.08 -9.20
N PRO A 70 -2.94 31.37 -9.21
CA PRO A 70 -2.78 32.15 -7.98
C PRO A 70 -4.14 32.39 -7.30
N GLY A 71 -4.22 32.16 -5.99
CA GLY A 71 -5.44 32.42 -5.20
C GLY A 71 -5.93 31.27 -4.30
N LEU A 72 -5.32 30.07 -4.41
CA LEU A 72 -5.64 28.92 -3.54
C LEU A 72 -4.79 28.86 -2.24
N GLU A 73 -4.11 29.96 -1.92
CA GLU A 73 -3.17 30.13 -0.80
C GLU A 73 -3.79 29.86 0.59
N SER A 74 -5.12 29.89 0.71
CA SER A 74 -5.85 29.68 1.96
C SER A 74 -6.37 28.26 2.17
N SER A 75 -6.22 27.36 1.20
CA SER A 75 -6.71 25.99 1.30
C SER A 75 -5.60 25.04 1.76
N LEU A 76 -5.93 24.12 2.67
CA LEU A 76 -5.01 23.05 3.09
C LEU A 76 -4.73 22.04 1.96
N SER A 77 -5.43 22.13 0.83
CA SER A 77 -5.34 21.16 -0.27
C SER A 77 -5.53 21.85 -1.63
N TRP A 78 -4.56 21.67 -2.52
CA TRP A 78 -4.63 22.05 -3.92
C TRP A 78 -4.80 20.81 -4.79
N GLN A 79 -5.60 20.93 -5.86
CA GLN A 79 -5.83 19.87 -6.84
C GLN A 79 -5.72 20.45 -8.27
N SER A 80 -5.08 19.71 -9.17
CA SER A 80 -5.03 20.04 -10.59
C SER A 80 -6.32 19.67 -11.33
N ASP A 81 -6.39 19.99 -12.61
CA ASP A 81 -7.36 19.36 -13.50
C ASP A 81 -7.04 17.86 -13.71
N HIS A 82 -8.00 17.10 -14.26
CA HIS A 82 -7.96 15.63 -14.35
C HIS A 82 -7.32 15.08 -15.63
N ASP A 83 -6.80 15.96 -16.47
CA ASP A 83 -6.27 15.69 -17.80
C ASP A 83 -4.74 15.73 -17.85
N LEU A 84 -4.04 15.61 -16.70
CA LEU A 84 -2.58 15.57 -16.68
C LEU A 84 -2.01 14.43 -17.55
N TYR A 85 -2.82 13.40 -17.82
CA TYR A 85 -2.45 12.33 -18.72
C TYR A 85 -2.23 12.81 -20.16
N GLN A 86 -2.74 13.96 -20.57
CA GLN A 86 -2.53 14.51 -21.91
C GLN A 86 -1.17 15.19 -22.08
N SER A 87 -0.49 15.51 -20.97
CA SER A 87 0.80 16.20 -21.01
C SER A 87 1.97 15.21 -21.10
N GLU A 88 2.87 15.46 -22.05
CA GLU A 88 4.10 14.67 -22.25
C GLU A 88 5.01 14.65 -21.01
N ARG A 89 4.92 15.67 -20.14
CA ARG A 89 5.66 15.71 -18.86
C ARG A 89 5.28 14.56 -17.92
N PHE A 90 4.10 13.97 -18.09
CA PHE A 90 3.66 12.81 -17.33
C PHE A 90 3.86 11.50 -18.08
N GLY A 91 4.46 11.50 -19.28
CA GLY A 91 4.60 10.32 -20.13
C GLY A 91 5.34 9.15 -19.47
N GLN A 92 6.43 9.43 -18.75
CA GLN A 92 7.18 8.40 -18.02
C GLN A 92 6.34 7.79 -16.89
N LEU A 93 5.62 8.62 -16.12
CA LEU A 93 4.73 8.16 -15.06
C LEU A 93 3.56 7.35 -15.64
N ARG A 94 2.94 7.84 -16.71
CA ARG A 94 1.86 7.14 -17.43
C ARG A 94 2.31 5.76 -17.90
N SER A 95 3.50 5.65 -18.45
CA SER A 95 4.06 4.38 -18.92
C SER A 95 4.23 3.40 -17.76
N SER A 96 4.72 3.87 -16.60
CA SER A 96 4.83 3.04 -15.39
C SER A 96 3.46 2.65 -14.82
N ILE A 97 2.46 3.54 -14.87
CA ILE A 97 1.08 3.22 -14.45
C ILE A 97 0.46 2.19 -15.41
N GLN A 98 0.68 2.33 -16.72
CA GLN A 98 0.19 1.37 -17.71
C GLN A 98 0.76 -0.03 -17.44
N GLU A 99 2.07 -0.14 -17.23
CA GLU A 99 2.73 -1.42 -16.89
C GLU A 99 2.16 -2.01 -15.58
N ALA A 100 1.96 -1.17 -14.57
CA ALA A 100 1.34 -1.56 -13.31
C ALA A 100 -0.07 -2.12 -13.49
N VAL A 101 -0.93 -1.43 -14.25
CA VAL A 101 -2.30 -1.86 -14.51
C VAL A 101 -2.32 -3.17 -15.29
N THR A 102 -1.44 -3.33 -16.29
CA THR A 102 -1.32 -4.59 -17.04
C THR A 102 -1.04 -5.77 -16.10
N LYS A 103 -0.10 -5.63 -15.14
CA LYS A 103 0.19 -6.69 -14.15
C LYS A 103 -0.99 -6.99 -13.24
N VAL A 104 -1.76 -5.98 -12.85
CA VAL A 104 -3.00 -6.18 -12.07
C VAL A 104 -4.02 -6.95 -12.91
N PHE A 105 -4.18 -6.62 -14.19
CA PHE A 105 -5.11 -7.30 -15.08
C PHE A 105 -4.67 -8.75 -15.38
N GLU A 106 -3.37 -9.02 -15.51
CA GLU A 106 -2.81 -10.37 -15.60
C GLU A 106 -3.12 -11.20 -14.35
N PHE A 107 -3.00 -10.60 -13.16
CA PHE A 107 -3.38 -11.25 -11.91
C PHE A 107 -4.89 -11.56 -11.87
N LEU A 108 -5.71 -10.59 -12.29
CA LEU A 108 -7.17 -10.71 -12.36
C LEU A 108 -7.66 -11.60 -13.53
N LYS A 109 -6.75 -12.08 -14.39
CA LYS A 109 -7.07 -12.90 -15.58
C LYS A 109 -7.97 -12.19 -16.60
N ILE A 110 -7.78 -10.88 -16.76
CA ILE A 110 -8.50 -10.03 -17.72
C ILE A 110 -7.56 -9.19 -18.59
N ALA A 111 -6.30 -9.60 -18.74
CA ALA A 111 -5.25 -8.84 -19.44
C ALA A 111 -5.59 -8.49 -20.90
N ASP A 112 -6.39 -9.31 -21.57
CA ASP A 112 -6.84 -9.06 -22.96
C ASP A 112 -7.90 -7.95 -23.07
N THR A 113 -8.38 -7.43 -21.93
CA THR A 113 -9.36 -6.33 -21.91
C THR A 113 -8.64 -5.01 -22.13
N PRO A 114 -8.94 -4.26 -23.21
CA PRO A 114 -8.38 -2.93 -23.40
C PRO A 114 -8.83 -2.02 -22.25
N PHE A 115 -7.92 -1.19 -21.77
CA PHE A 115 -8.25 -0.16 -20.79
C PHE A 115 -7.74 1.20 -21.24
N VAL A 116 -8.40 2.22 -20.71
CA VAL A 116 -8.06 3.62 -20.96
C VAL A 116 -7.87 4.33 -19.63
N MET A 117 -6.89 5.22 -19.57
CA MET A 117 -6.73 6.13 -18.45
C MET A 117 -7.81 7.21 -18.57
N THR A 118 -8.80 7.16 -17.68
CA THR A 118 -9.95 8.09 -17.65
C THR A 118 -9.63 9.40 -16.95
N GLY A 119 -8.62 9.41 -16.07
CA GLY A 119 -8.17 10.61 -15.38
C GLY A 119 -6.79 10.44 -14.75
N LEU A 120 -6.06 11.53 -14.69
CA LEU A 120 -4.82 11.70 -13.94
C LEU A 120 -4.79 13.13 -13.43
N TRP A 121 -4.75 13.29 -12.10
CA TRP A 121 -4.62 14.58 -11.45
C TRP A 121 -3.60 14.48 -10.33
N ALA A 122 -3.18 15.64 -9.84
CA ALA A 122 -2.29 15.76 -8.71
C ALA A 122 -2.98 16.48 -7.56
N ASN A 123 -2.58 16.12 -6.34
CA ASN A 123 -2.96 16.81 -5.12
C ASN A 123 -1.70 17.29 -4.40
N MET A 124 -1.70 18.53 -3.94
CA MET A 124 -0.68 19.08 -3.05
C MET A 124 -1.34 19.49 -1.75
N ASN A 125 -0.89 18.86 -0.67
CA ASN A 125 -1.61 18.79 0.59
C ASN A 125 -0.72 19.35 1.71
N ALA A 126 -1.21 20.39 2.39
CA ALA A 126 -0.55 20.95 3.56
C ALA A 126 -0.71 20.01 4.77
N PRO A 127 0.16 20.12 5.80
CA PRO A 127 0.01 19.36 7.04
C PRO A 127 -1.40 19.49 7.64
N GLY A 128 -1.99 18.37 8.05
CA GLY A 128 -3.35 18.32 8.61
C GLY A 128 -4.48 18.22 7.58
N SER A 129 -4.19 18.31 6.28
CA SER A 129 -5.18 18.01 5.24
C SER A 129 -5.55 16.52 5.21
N SER A 130 -6.78 16.24 4.83
CA SER A 130 -7.29 14.89 4.62
C SER A 130 -8.34 14.90 3.51
N HIS A 131 -8.48 13.76 2.84
CA HIS A 131 -9.55 13.54 1.88
C HIS A 131 -10.68 12.79 2.57
N LYS A 132 -11.92 13.22 2.32
CA LYS A 132 -13.10 12.49 2.82
C LYS A 132 -13.15 11.09 2.20
N MET A 133 -13.76 10.14 2.90
CA MET A 133 -14.04 8.82 2.34
C MET A 133 -14.91 8.96 1.08
N HIS A 134 -14.47 8.36 -0.03
CA HIS A 134 -15.18 8.34 -1.30
C HIS A 134 -14.78 7.11 -2.13
N ASN A 135 -15.50 6.87 -3.22
CA ASN A 135 -15.13 5.93 -4.26
C ASN A 135 -14.95 6.67 -5.60
N HIS A 136 -14.52 5.95 -6.65
CA HIS A 136 -14.42 6.47 -8.01
C HIS A 136 -15.44 5.76 -8.91
N PRO A 137 -16.66 6.30 -9.06
CA PRO A 137 -17.68 5.71 -9.92
C PRO A 137 -17.19 5.53 -11.36
N ASN A 138 -17.71 4.52 -12.05
CA ASN A 138 -17.41 4.22 -13.46
C ASN A 138 -15.93 3.90 -13.77
N ASN A 139 -15.14 3.53 -12.75
CA ASN A 139 -13.75 3.13 -12.91
C ASN A 139 -13.54 1.70 -12.37
N VAL A 140 -12.81 0.88 -13.13
CA VAL A 140 -12.47 -0.50 -12.73
C VAL A 140 -11.33 -0.52 -11.71
N LEU A 141 -10.35 0.37 -11.89
CA LEU A 141 -9.22 0.55 -10.98
C LEU A 141 -9.05 2.03 -10.63
N SER A 142 -8.51 2.27 -9.45
CA SER A 142 -8.02 3.59 -9.02
C SER A 142 -6.73 3.38 -8.24
N GLY A 143 -5.84 4.38 -8.26
CA GLY A 143 -4.54 4.27 -7.63
C GLY A 143 -3.95 5.64 -7.31
N VAL A 144 -2.93 5.62 -6.46
CA VAL A 144 -2.21 6.82 -6.03
C VAL A 144 -0.72 6.56 -6.20
N TYR A 145 -0.02 7.52 -6.82
CA TYR A 145 1.43 7.58 -6.81
C TYR A 145 1.89 8.68 -5.88
N TYR A 146 2.64 8.33 -4.83
CA TYR A 146 3.19 9.27 -3.86
C TYR A 146 4.50 9.87 -4.40
N ALA A 147 4.42 11.04 -5.03
CA ALA A 147 5.58 11.69 -5.62
C ALA A 147 6.53 12.31 -4.58
N GLN A 148 5.96 12.99 -3.58
CA GLN A 148 6.68 13.57 -2.45
C GLN A 148 5.77 13.56 -1.22
N THR A 149 6.25 13.01 -0.11
CA THR A 149 5.48 12.87 1.12
C THR A 149 6.29 13.32 2.32
N GLY A 150 5.63 13.97 3.27
CA GLY A 150 6.16 14.14 4.62
C GLY A 150 6.12 12.83 5.41
N LYS A 151 6.81 12.77 6.56
CA LYS A 151 6.79 11.60 7.44
C LYS A 151 5.35 11.25 7.85
N GLY A 152 4.88 10.05 7.49
CA GLY A 152 3.52 9.55 7.80
C GLY A 152 2.40 10.09 6.89
N ALA A 153 2.74 10.89 5.88
CA ALA A 153 1.78 11.45 4.92
C ALA A 153 1.59 10.56 3.67
N ASP A 154 2.00 9.30 3.73
CA ASP A 154 1.96 8.29 2.66
C ASP A 154 0.93 7.17 2.96
N THR A 155 -0.11 7.51 3.71
CA THR A 155 -1.14 6.57 4.15
C THR A 155 -2.43 6.69 3.34
N ILE A 156 -3.08 5.55 3.13
CA ILE A 156 -4.43 5.45 2.58
C ILE A 156 -5.23 4.49 3.47
N ASN A 157 -6.43 4.92 3.86
CA ASN A 157 -7.32 4.11 4.68
C ASN A 157 -8.35 3.43 3.77
N PHE A 158 -8.30 2.10 3.69
CA PHE A 158 -9.30 1.32 2.98
C PHE A 158 -10.39 0.86 3.95
N HIS A 159 -11.64 0.97 3.51
CA HIS A 159 -12.79 0.52 4.28
C HIS A 159 -13.36 -0.76 3.68
N ASP A 160 -13.79 -1.69 4.52
CA ASP A 160 -14.41 -2.93 4.09
C ASP A 160 -15.64 -2.64 3.20
N PRO A 161 -15.72 -3.21 1.98
CA PRO A 161 -16.85 -2.99 1.07
C PRO A 161 -18.09 -3.82 1.44
N ARG A 162 -17.97 -4.81 2.35
CA ARG A 162 -19.08 -5.69 2.72
C ARG A 162 -20.14 -4.91 3.51
N PRO A 163 -21.43 -5.02 3.14
CA PRO A 163 -22.49 -4.27 3.81
C PRO A 163 -22.66 -4.66 5.29
N GLN A 164 -22.27 -5.88 5.67
CA GLN A 164 -22.37 -6.37 7.04
C GLN A 164 -21.13 -6.10 7.91
N LYS A 165 -20.18 -5.25 7.47
CA LYS A 165 -18.94 -5.00 8.22
C LYS A 165 -19.12 -4.48 9.65
N ASP A 166 -20.26 -3.87 9.95
CA ASP A 166 -20.59 -3.32 11.27
C ASP A 166 -21.33 -4.32 12.18
N VAL A 167 -21.62 -5.55 11.72
CA VAL A 167 -22.39 -6.55 12.49
C VAL A 167 -21.55 -7.21 13.60
N ILE A 168 -20.24 -7.33 13.42
CA ILE A 168 -19.33 -7.86 14.44
C ILE A 168 -18.13 -6.91 14.55
N LYS A 169 -18.15 -6.05 15.56
CA LYS A 169 -16.96 -5.38 16.08
C LYS A 169 -16.51 -6.12 17.33
N PRO A 170 -15.38 -6.84 17.31
CA PRO A 170 -14.73 -7.26 18.55
C PRO A 170 -14.46 -6.01 19.41
N PRO A 171 -14.59 -6.09 20.75
CA PRO A 171 -14.24 -4.99 21.65
C PRO A 171 -12.76 -4.59 21.54
#